data_AF-A0A498PXR9-F1
#
_entry.id   AF-A0A498PXR9-F1
#
_cell.length_a   1.000
_cell.length_b   1.000
_cell.length_c   1.000
_cell.angle_alpha   90.00
_cell.angle_beta   90.00
_cell.angle_gamma   90.00
#
_symmetry.space_group_name_H-M   'P 1'
#
loop_
_entity.id
_entity.type
_entity.pdbx_description
1 polymer ?
#
loop_
_entity_poly.entity_id
_entity_poly.type
_entity_poly.pdbx_seq_one_letter_code
_entity_poly.pdbx_strand_id
1 'polypeptide(L)'
;MVSAGSGVLTRALALRPVILWTGQSMTTLMPLRYQAKYWWLRARILTDINGFGLSLGNFRERINDGGVEVALDQACGRANFEKVAHLRLTIVIRPGPGNDVSFDPVINTAPGLRLSPRWLADLRGRAYARSRDGRDAG
;
A
#
# COMPACT_ATOMS: atom_id res chain seq x y z
N MET A 1 5.23 -6.15 2.55
CA MET A 1 4.04 -5.37 2.99
C MET A 1 3.88 -5.57 4.49
N VAL A 2 3.38 -4.58 5.23
CA VAL A 2 3.39 -4.58 6.71
C VAL A 2 2.03 -4.21 7.26
N SER A 3 1.63 -4.89 8.33
CA SER A 3 0.39 -4.61 9.07
C SER A 3 0.67 -3.87 10.37
N ALA A 4 -0.10 -2.84 10.68
CA ALA A 4 0.09 -2.00 11.88
C ALA A 4 -1.13 -2.03 12.81
N GLY A 5 -0.84 -2.12 14.12
CA GLY A 5 -1.82 -1.96 15.21
C GLY A 5 -2.25 -0.50 15.42
N SER A 6 -3.23 -0.27 16.30
CA SER A 6 -4.00 0.98 16.38
C SER A 6 -3.34 2.18 17.08
N GLY A 7 -2.18 2.05 17.75
CA GLY A 7 -1.51 3.15 18.50
C GLY A 7 -0.23 3.71 17.85
N VAL A 8 0.17 4.95 18.14
CA VAL A 8 1.29 5.65 17.44
C VAL A 8 2.65 4.94 17.55
N LEU A 9 2.97 4.36 18.72
CA LEU A 9 4.19 3.55 18.90
C LEU A 9 4.03 2.15 18.27
N THR A 10 2.85 1.54 18.39
CA THR A 10 2.54 0.25 17.75
C THR A 10 2.47 0.34 16.22
N ARG A 11 2.20 1.52 15.65
CA ARG A 11 2.21 1.78 14.20
C ARG A 11 3.61 1.78 13.59
N ALA A 12 4.63 2.13 14.38
CA ALA A 12 6.03 2.11 13.96
C ALA A 12 6.78 0.83 14.37
N LEU A 13 6.39 0.18 15.48
CA LEU A 13 7.16 -0.91 16.09
C LEU A 13 6.50 -2.29 16.03
N ALA A 14 5.19 -2.40 15.77
CA ALA A 14 4.53 -3.70 15.61
C ALA A 14 4.44 -4.12 14.14
N LEU A 15 5.59 -4.10 13.45
CA LEU A 15 5.73 -4.61 12.09
C LEU A 15 5.56 -6.13 12.13
N ARG A 16 4.33 -6.62 12.00
CA ARG A 16 4.10 -8.05 11.79
C ARG A 16 4.22 -8.36 10.31
N PRO A 17 5.06 -9.33 9.89
CA PRO A 17 5.10 -9.76 8.51
C PRO A 17 3.70 -10.20 8.08
N VAL A 18 3.29 -9.72 6.91
CA VAL A 18 2.02 -10.11 6.31
C VAL A 18 2.22 -11.50 5.71
N ILE A 19 1.47 -12.48 6.20
CA ILE A 19 1.56 -13.89 5.80
C ILE A 19 0.34 -14.35 4.98
N LEU A 20 -0.72 -13.54 4.93
CA LEU A 20 -1.97 -13.83 4.21
C LEU A 20 -2.53 -12.53 3.59
N TRP A 21 -3.21 -12.66 2.46
CA TRP A 21 -3.91 -11.53 1.83
C TRP A 21 -5.15 -11.12 2.62
N THR A 22 -5.93 -12.10 3.06
CA THR A 22 -7.22 -11.92 3.72
C THR A 22 -7.06 -11.37 5.13
N GLY A 23 -7.89 -10.38 5.50
CA GLY A 23 -8.02 -9.91 6.88
C GLY A 23 -6.83 -9.11 7.43
N GLN A 24 -5.73 -8.97 6.67
CA GLN A 24 -4.57 -8.20 7.11
C GLN A 24 -4.71 -6.71 6.77
N SER A 25 -4.47 -5.87 7.79
CA SER A 25 -4.54 -4.41 7.66
C SER A 25 -3.21 -3.87 7.16
N MET A 26 -3.10 -3.53 5.89
CA MET A 26 -1.93 -2.85 5.36
C MET A 26 -1.99 -1.37 5.72
N THR A 27 -0.93 -0.79 6.25
CA THR A 27 -0.87 0.67 6.49
C THR A 27 0.28 1.31 5.76
N THR A 28 0.20 2.62 5.57
CA THR A 28 1.38 3.39 5.15
C THR A 28 2.50 3.19 6.17
N LEU A 29 3.72 2.92 5.68
CA LEU A 29 4.90 2.73 6.54
C LEU A 29 5.27 4.03 7.28
N MET A 30 4.93 5.17 6.68
CA MET A 30 5.18 6.49 7.22
C MET A 30 3.96 7.40 7.00
N PRO A 31 3.76 8.44 7.82
CA PRO A 31 2.63 9.35 7.66
C PRO A 31 2.77 10.23 6.41
N LEU A 32 1.62 10.54 5.81
CA LEU A 32 1.46 11.55 4.77
C LEU A 32 1.23 12.90 5.44
N ARG A 33 1.83 13.98 4.93
CA ARG A 33 1.58 15.34 5.34
C ARG A 33 0.68 16.02 4.30
N TYR A 34 -0.49 16.47 4.74
CA TYR A 34 -1.46 17.19 3.92
C TYR A 34 -2.11 18.28 4.78
N GLN A 35 -2.20 19.52 4.24
CA GLN A 35 -2.71 20.70 4.97
C GLN A 35 -2.11 20.85 6.38
N ALA A 36 -0.79 20.77 6.48
CA ALA A 36 -0.01 20.82 7.74
C ALA A 36 -0.31 19.71 8.77
N LYS A 37 -1.22 18.78 8.49
CA LYS A 37 -1.55 17.64 9.34
C LYS A 37 -0.88 16.35 8.86
N TYR A 38 -0.68 15.42 9.79
CA TYR A 38 -0.19 14.08 9.49
C TYR A 38 -1.35 13.11 9.34
N TRP A 39 -1.29 12.27 8.33
CA TRP A 39 -2.33 11.33 7.95
C TRP A 39 -1.74 9.94 7.78
N TRP A 40 -2.44 8.95 8.30
CA TRP A 40 -2.17 7.54 8.08
C TRP A 40 -3.25 6.99 7.17
N LEU A 41 -2.87 6.16 6.20
CA LEU A 41 -3.82 5.39 5.41
C LEU A 41 -3.71 3.92 5.78
N ARG A 42 -4.84 3.22 5.73
CA ARG A 42 -4.96 1.78 5.92
C ARG A 42 -5.79 1.19 4.79
N ALA A 43 -5.31 0.09 4.21
CA ALA A 43 -6.05 -0.74 3.30
C ALA A 43 -6.35 -2.10 3.97
N ARG A 44 -7.56 -2.62 3.77
CA ARG A 44 -7.97 -3.94 4.25
C ARG A 44 -8.64 -4.68 3.11
N ILE A 45 -8.11 -5.84 2.75
CA ILE A 45 -8.79 -6.75 1.82
C ILE A 45 -9.94 -7.40 2.60
N LEU A 46 -11.16 -7.22 2.10
CA LEU A 46 -12.38 -7.74 2.70
C LEU A 46 -12.79 -9.08 2.10
N THR A 47 -12.38 -9.35 0.86
CA THR A 47 -12.66 -10.62 0.18
C THR A 47 -11.71 -11.70 0.65
N ASP A 48 -12.23 -12.87 0.97
CA ASP A 48 -11.43 -14.04 1.26
C ASP A 48 -10.69 -14.50 -0.01
N ILE A 49 -9.36 -14.49 0.08
CA ILE A 49 -8.47 -15.05 -0.92
C ILE A 49 -7.93 -16.36 -0.33
N ASN A 50 -8.45 -17.47 -0.86
CA ASN A 50 -8.10 -18.81 -0.40
C ASN A 50 -6.63 -19.16 -0.71
N GLY A 51 -6.01 -19.95 0.17
CA GLY A 51 -4.65 -20.49 -0.01
C GLY A 51 -3.62 -19.96 1.00
N PHE A 52 -2.46 -20.63 1.05
CA PHE A 52 -1.37 -20.25 1.95
C PHE A 52 -0.46 -19.19 1.31
N GLY A 53 -0.07 -18.18 2.09
CA GLY A 53 0.91 -17.18 1.69
C GLY A 53 0.36 -16.06 0.80
N LEU A 54 1.27 -15.29 0.20
CA LEU A 54 0.97 -14.17 -0.69
C LEU A 54 0.96 -14.60 -2.16
N SER A 55 0.18 -15.63 -2.51
CA SER A 55 0.07 -16.13 -3.89
C SER A 55 -0.58 -15.08 -4.80
N LEU A 56 0.14 -14.63 -5.83
CA LEU A 56 -0.43 -13.78 -6.89
C LEU A 56 -1.36 -14.55 -7.83
N GLY A 57 -1.20 -15.87 -7.93
CA GLY A 57 -2.11 -16.74 -8.70
C GLY A 57 -3.51 -16.73 -8.11
N ASN A 58 -3.63 -16.99 -6.82
CA ASN A 58 -4.91 -17.04 -6.11
C ASN A 58 -5.59 -15.66 -6.10
N PHE A 59 -4.80 -14.59 -5.99
CA PHE A 59 -5.30 -13.22 -6.09
C PHE A 59 -5.89 -12.94 -7.48
N ARG A 60 -5.19 -13.36 -8.56
CA ARG A 60 -5.64 -13.24 -9.94
C ARG A 60 -6.93 -14.04 -10.18
N GLU A 61 -6.96 -15.28 -9.73
CA GLU A 61 -8.15 -16.14 -9.83
C GLU A 61 -9.35 -15.50 -9.14
N ARG A 62 -9.16 -14.95 -7.93
CA ARG A 62 -10.25 -14.27 -7.21
C ARG A 62 -10.76 -13.03 -7.95
N ILE A 63 -9.88 -12.23 -8.55
CA ILE A 63 -10.31 -11.10 -9.39
C ILE A 63 -11.20 -11.60 -10.55
N ASN A 64 -10.75 -12.65 -11.24
CA ASN A 64 -11.48 -13.19 -12.40
C ASN A 64 -12.80 -13.87 -12.02
N ASP A 65 -12.90 -14.46 -10.84
CA ASP A 65 -14.09 -15.17 -10.35
C ASP A 65 -15.20 -14.22 -9.86
N GLY A 66 -14.84 -13.10 -9.23
CA GLY A 66 -15.86 -12.17 -8.72
C GLY A 66 -15.36 -10.81 -8.29
N GLY A 67 -14.06 -10.55 -8.42
CA GLY A 67 -13.41 -9.35 -7.94
C GLY A 67 -12.93 -9.46 -6.49
N VAL A 68 -12.14 -8.45 -6.10
CA VAL A 68 -11.59 -8.30 -4.74
C VAL A 68 -11.99 -6.95 -4.18
N GLU A 69 -12.65 -6.96 -3.02
CA GLU A 69 -13.12 -5.80 -2.29
C GLU A 69 -12.05 -5.33 -1.29
N VAL A 70 -11.77 -4.02 -1.27
CA VAL A 70 -10.74 -3.39 -0.44
C VAL A 70 -11.31 -2.15 0.25
N ALA A 71 -11.30 -2.12 1.58
CA ALA A 71 -11.61 -0.92 2.35
C ALA A 71 -10.38 -0.02 2.49
N LEU A 72 -10.56 1.28 2.28
CA LEU A 72 -9.57 2.31 2.59
C LEU A 72 -10.05 3.14 3.77
N ASP A 73 -9.21 3.25 4.80
CA ASP A 73 -9.45 4.04 6.00
C ASP A 73 -8.32 5.09 6.17
N GLN A 74 -8.62 6.20 6.84
CA GLN A 74 -7.64 7.24 7.20
C GLN A 74 -7.67 7.58 8.68
N ALA A 75 -6.55 8.07 9.21
CA ALA A 75 -6.48 8.63 10.55
C ALA A 75 -5.62 9.90 10.55
N CYS A 76 -6.13 10.99 11.12
CA CYS A 76 -5.37 12.23 11.33
C CYS A 76 -4.59 12.15 12.65
N GLY A 77 -3.26 12.27 12.59
CA GLY A 77 -2.39 12.28 13.76
C GLY A 77 -2.52 10.99 14.58
N ARG A 78 -3.13 11.08 15.76
CA ARG A 78 -3.38 9.96 16.68
C ARG A 78 -4.83 9.50 16.71
N ALA A 79 -5.70 10.07 15.86
CA ALA A 79 -7.11 9.73 15.81
C ALA A 79 -7.34 8.27 15.41
N ASN A 80 -8.56 7.79 15.64
CA ASN A 80 -8.99 6.49 15.15
C ASN A 80 -9.06 6.47 13.61
N PHE A 81 -8.99 5.26 13.05
CA PHE A 81 -9.20 5.09 11.62
C PHE A 81 -10.69 5.20 11.28
N GLU A 82 -10.98 6.01 10.28
CA GLU A 82 -12.30 6.21 9.72
C GLU A 82 -12.31 5.79 8.26
N LYS A 83 -13.41 5.18 7.81
CA LYS A 83 -13.54 4.73 6.41
C LYS A 83 -13.58 5.93 5.49
N VAL A 84 -12.78 5.89 4.41
CA VAL A 84 -12.74 6.91 3.36
C VAL A 84 -13.36 6.38 2.09
N ALA A 85 -13.00 5.17 1.69
CA ALA A 85 -13.42 4.63 0.41
C ALA A 85 -13.55 3.11 0.44
N HIS A 86 -14.21 2.60 -0.59
CA HIS A 86 -14.31 1.17 -0.89
C HIS A 86 -13.91 0.98 -2.35
N LEU A 87 -12.97 0.09 -2.60
CA LEU A 87 -12.47 -0.22 -3.94
C LEU A 87 -12.83 -1.66 -4.29
N ARG A 88 -13.21 -1.87 -5.55
CA ARG A 88 -13.38 -3.20 -6.12
C ARG A 88 -12.39 -3.38 -7.26
N LEU A 89 -11.50 -4.36 -7.14
CA LEU A 89 -10.61 -4.79 -8.21
C LEU A 89 -11.34 -5.82 -9.07
N THR A 90 -11.56 -5.50 -10.34
CA THR A 90 -12.43 -6.29 -11.23
C THR A 90 -11.71 -6.87 -12.44
N ILE A 91 -10.54 -6.35 -12.80
CA ILE A 91 -9.86 -6.72 -14.04
C ILE A 91 -8.36 -6.88 -13.79
N VAL A 92 -7.80 -7.95 -14.33
CA VAL A 92 -6.35 -8.20 -14.33
C VAL A 92 -5.76 -7.67 -15.62
N ILE A 93 -4.90 -6.66 -15.52
CA ILE A 93 -4.21 -6.07 -16.67
C ILE A 93 -2.85 -6.77 -16.84
N ARG A 94 -2.55 -7.22 -18.06
CA ARG A 94 -1.18 -7.60 -18.45
C ARG A 94 -0.54 -6.41 -19.15
N PRO A 95 0.44 -5.74 -18.55
CA PRO A 95 1.12 -4.66 -19.24
C PRO A 95 1.82 -5.20 -20.50
N GLY A 96 1.68 -4.50 -21.62
CA GLY A 96 2.43 -4.78 -22.85
C GLY A 96 3.92 -4.44 -22.69
N PRO A 97 4.76 -4.81 -23.67
CA PRO A 97 6.18 -4.42 -23.67
C PRO A 97 6.31 -2.90 -23.50
N GLY A 98 7.08 -2.45 -22.50
CA GLY A 98 7.29 -1.03 -22.18
C GLY A 98 6.28 -0.39 -21.23
N ASN A 99 5.21 -1.10 -20.81
CA ASN A 99 4.20 -0.59 -19.87
C ASN A 99 4.41 -1.11 -18.43
N ASP A 100 5.65 -1.14 -17.94
CA ASP A 100 5.89 -1.52 -16.54
C ASP A 100 5.32 -0.43 -15.61
N VAL A 101 4.32 -0.79 -14.79
CA VAL A 101 3.69 0.14 -13.85
C VAL A 101 4.66 0.41 -12.70
N SER A 102 5.41 1.50 -12.82
CA SER A 102 6.34 1.92 -11.78
C SER A 102 5.60 2.66 -10.66
N PHE A 103 5.33 1.93 -9.57
CA PHE A 103 4.80 2.52 -8.35
C PHE A 103 5.90 3.26 -7.58
N ASP A 104 6.01 4.58 -7.81
CA ASP A 104 6.83 5.46 -6.98
C ASP A 104 5.94 6.37 -6.11
N PRO A 105 5.79 6.07 -4.80
CA PRO A 105 4.96 6.85 -3.90
C PRO A 105 5.57 8.22 -3.53
N VAL A 106 6.82 8.50 -3.94
CA VAL A 106 7.52 9.78 -3.71
C VAL A 106 7.28 10.71 -4.89
N ILE A 107 7.36 10.20 -6.12
CA ILE A 107 7.25 11.00 -7.35
C ILE A 107 5.78 11.25 -7.73
N ASN A 108 4.89 10.27 -7.55
CA ASN A 108 3.48 10.36 -7.97
C ASN A 108 2.56 10.83 -6.82
N THR A 109 2.94 11.90 -6.12
CA THR A 109 2.10 12.47 -5.05
C THR A 109 1.15 13.54 -5.60
N ALA A 110 -0.12 13.49 -5.21
CA ALA A 110 -1.09 14.52 -5.55
C ALA A 110 -0.67 15.89 -4.99
N PRO A 111 -1.03 17.01 -5.65
CA PRO A 111 -0.67 18.34 -5.17
C PRO A 111 -0.97 18.57 -3.69
N GLY A 112 0.04 19.01 -2.94
CA GLY A 112 -0.09 19.30 -1.49
C GLY A 112 0.12 18.11 -0.55
N LEU A 113 0.26 16.89 -1.08
CA LEU A 113 0.58 15.69 -0.31
C LEU A 113 2.10 15.47 -0.27
N ARG A 114 2.66 15.18 0.90
CA ARG A 114 4.10 14.85 1.04
C ARG A 114 4.30 13.66 1.97
N LEU A 115 5.28 12.80 1.68
CA LEU A 115 5.69 11.77 2.64
C LEU A 115 6.49 12.39 3.80
N SER A 116 6.34 11.87 5.01
CA SER A 116 7.06 12.35 6.19
C SER A 116 7.45 11.19 7.13
N PRO A 117 8.62 11.21 7.78
CA PRO A 117 9.66 12.25 7.72
C PRO A 117 10.46 12.21 6.41
N ARG A 118 10.97 13.38 5.98
CA ARG A 118 11.56 13.56 4.64
C ARG A 118 12.77 12.65 4.39
N TRP A 119 13.61 12.43 5.40
CA TRP A 119 14.78 11.54 5.30
C TRP A 119 14.41 10.09 4.93
N LEU A 120 13.27 9.58 5.39
CA LEU A 120 12.79 8.23 5.08
C LEU A 120 12.15 8.18 3.68
N ALA A 121 11.49 9.26 3.27
CA ALA A 121 11.03 9.43 1.90
C ALA A 121 12.21 9.44 0.90
N ASP A 122 13.28 10.17 1.22
CA ASP A 122 14.49 10.25 0.38
C ASP A 122 15.21 8.89 0.30
N LEU A 123 15.26 8.14 1.41
CA LEU A 123 15.80 6.77 1.42
C LEU A 123 15.00 5.83 0.50
N ARG A 124 13.67 5.92 0.53
CA ARG A 124 12.81 5.12 -0.38
C ARG A 124 12.94 5.57 -1.82
N GLY A 125 13.01 6.88 -2.08
CA GLY A 125 13.25 7.41 -3.42
C GLY A 125 14.52 6.84 -4.03
N ARG A 126 15.61 6.78 -3.27
CA ARG A 126 16.86 6.14 -3.71
C ARG A 126 16.72 4.65 -3.99
N ALA A 127 15.99 3.91 -3.14
CA ALA A 127 15.75 2.48 -3.34
C ALA A 127 14.88 2.19 -4.57
N TYR A 128 13.85 3.00 -4.82
CA TYR A 128 13.02 2.88 -6.03
C TYR A 128 13.79 3.29 -7.29
N ALA A 129 14.57 4.38 -7.26
CA ALA A 129 15.41 4.80 -8.38
C ALA A 129 16.38 3.68 -8.81
N ARG A 130 17.07 3.04 -7.86
CA ARG A 130 18.01 1.96 -8.17
C ARG A 130 17.35 0.67 -8.67
N SER A 131 16.07 0.45 -8.35
CA SER A 131 15.27 -0.62 -8.96
C SER A 131 14.90 -0.33 -10.43
N ARG A 132 14.90 0.94 -10.85
CA ARG A 132 14.69 1.33 -12.26
C ARG A 132 15.95 1.11 -13.09
N ASP A 133 17.10 1.57 -12.60
CA ASP A 133 18.39 1.43 -13.30
C ASP A 133 18.76 -0.04 -13.56
N GLY A 134 18.36 -0.96 -12.68
CA GLY A 134 18.59 -2.39 -12.87
C GLY A 134 17.63 -3.07 -13.87
N ARG A 135 16.56 -2.39 -14.33
CA ARG A 135 15.57 -2.91 -15.29
C ARG A 135 15.84 -2.49 -16.73
N ASP A 136 16.53 -1.37 -16.94
CA ASP A 136 16.94 -0.90 -18.27
C ASP A 136 18.31 -1.46 -18.72
N ALA A 137 18.96 -2.25 -17.87
CA ALA A 137 20.26 -2.88 -18.12
C ALA A 137 20.17 -4.39 -18.46
N GLY A 138 19.00 -4.88 -18.87
CA GLY A 138 18.75 -6.29 -19.23
C GLY A 138 18.08 -6.45 -20.58
#